data_AF-M0MAT6-F1
#
_entry.id   AF-M0MAT6-F1
#
_cell.length_a   1.000
_cell.length_b   1.000
_cell.length_c   1.000
_cell.angle_alpha   90.00
_cell.angle_beta   90.00
_cell.angle_gamma   90.00
#
_symmetry.space_group_name_H-M   'P 1'
#
loop_
_entity.id
_entity.type
_entity.pdbx_description
1 polymer ?
#
loop_
_entity_poly.entity_id
_entity_poly.type
_entity_poly.pdbx_seq_one_letter_code
_entity_poly.pdbx_strand_id
1 'polypeptide(L)'
;MRDDEPEAGTGSESTDDTDDADDSPNDVSEPSYRTLEDERERGRAETISATKSEWDRWVEYQPDDDAVRYVASKGPSSDVDPDEYDQEPPDRDLEFTTTPWDRWKHIRANDVAGKAAVEVVTEALDVDSVSRPIAVGREPANRRTVVRVETVVDGDGNIIDGEPIDIDELAAVTPESVDVTYKLDERTYETTRAVFAEYRKTRLE
;
A
#
# COMPACT_ATOMS: atom_id res chain seq x y z
N MET A 1 -62.00 -36.65 37.15
CA MET A 1 -61.34 -35.95 36.03
C MET A 1 -62.25 -36.13 34.84
N ARG A 2 -63.02 -35.10 34.56
CA ARG A 2 -64.12 -35.09 33.60
C ARG A 2 -64.29 -33.64 33.15
N ASP A 3 -64.42 -33.49 31.83
CA ASP A 3 -65.01 -32.37 31.08
C ASP A 3 -64.17 -31.06 31.11
N ASP A 4 -64.07 -30.20 30.09
CA ASP A 4 -64.74 -30.01 28.81
C ASP A 4 -63.92 -28.93 28.06
N GLU A 5 -63.70 -29.02 26.75
CA GLU A 5 -63.40 -27.84 25.92
C GLU A 5 -64.70 -27.05 25.71
N PRO A 6 -64.62 -25.71 25.53
CA PRO A 6 -65.26 -25.21 24.32
C PRO A 6 -64.48 -24.10 23.61
N GLU A 7 -64.70 -24.09 22.30
CA GLU A 7 -64.24 -23.13 21.30
C GLU A 7 -64.97 -21.78 21.30
N ALA A 8 -64.37 -20.86 20.53
CA ALA A 8 -64.96 -19.88 19.62
C ALA A 8 -65.35 -18.48 20.15
N GLY A 9 -64.87 -17.45 19.43
CA GLY A 9 -65.38 -16.07 19.56
C GLY A 9 -64.56 -14.94 18.93
N THR A 10 -64.35 -15.00 17.60
CA THR A 10 -64.20 -13.90 16.61
C THR A 10 -63.99 -12.42 17.03
N GLY A 11 -63.01 -11.78 16.38
CA GLY A 11 -63.21 -10.50 15.66
C GLY A 11 -62.51 -9.24 16.19
N SER A 12 -61.53 -8.71 15.45
CA SER A 12 -61.54 -7.35 14.86
C SER A 12 -60.16 -6.92 14.32
N GLU A 13 -60.20 -6.31 13.14
CA GLU A 13 -59.12 -5.76 12.30
C GLU A 13 -58.34 -4.59 12.93
N SER A 14 -57.08 -4.40 12.50
CA SER A 14 -56.39 -3.11 12.17
C SER A 14 -54.91 -3.40 11.84
N THR A 15 -54.54 -3.44 10.55
CA THR A 15 -53.69 -2.48 9.81
C THR A 15 -52.21 -2.45 10.17
N ASP A 16 -51.39 -2.65 9.13
CA ASP A 16 -50.05 -2.10 8.87
C ASP A 16 -49.07 -1.99 10.04
N ASP A 17 -47.96 -2.74 9.98
CA ASP A 17 -46.65 -2.16 10.27
C ASP A 17 -45.52 -3.06 9.73
N THR A 18 -45.01 -2.61 8.58
CA THR A 18 -43.61 -2.56 8.19
C THR A 18 -42.83 -3.87 8.11
N ASP A 19 -42.80 -4.40 6.88
CA ASP A 19 -41.72 -5.22 6.33
C ASP A 19 -40.46 -4.35 6.32
N ASP A 20 -39.75 -4.31 7.45
CA ASP A 20 -38.40 -3.74 7.54
C ASP A 20 -37.43 -4.75 6.93
N ALA A 21 -37.50 -4.85 5.60
CA ALA A 21 -36.37 -5.27 4.81
C ALA A 21 -35.30 -4.20 5.02
N ASP A 22 -34.47 -4.39 6.05
CA ASP A 22 -33.15 -3.80 6.15
C ASP A 22 -32.31 -4.38 5.00
N ASP A 23 -32.61 -3.90 3.80
CA ASP A 23 -31.76 -3.94 2.62
C ASP A 23 -30.57 -3.05 2.96
N SER A 24 -29.66 -3.60 3.78
CA SER A 24 -28.32 -3.07 3.96
C SER A 24 -27.69 -2.99 2.58
N PRO A 25 -27.60 -1.80 1.95
CA PRO A 25 -27.07 -1.72 0.61
C PRO A 25 -25.55 -1.70 0.74
N ASN A 26 -24.92 -2.73 0.16
CA ASN A 26 -23.48 -2.88 -0.08
C ASN A 26 -22.68 -3.65 0.99
N ASP A 27 -22.97 -4.94 1.16
CA ASP A 27 -21.89 -5.91 1.43
C ASP A 27 -21.09 -6.08 0.12
N VAL A 28 -20.24 -5.09 -0.19
CA VAL A 28 -19.21 -5.25 -1.23
C VAL A 28 -18.12 -6.09 -0.59
N SER A 29 -18.32 -7.40 -0.55
CA SER A 29 -17.26 -8.34 -0.21
C SER A 29 -16.07 -8.05 -1.14
N GLU A 30 -14.93 -7.65 -0.57
CA GLU A 30 -13.72 -7.41 -1.34
C GLU A 30 -13.36 -8.67 -2.13
N PRO A 31 -12.88 -8.53 -3.39
CA PRO A 31 -12.46 -9.68 -4.17
C PRO A 31 -11.39 -10.47 -3.42
N SER A 32 -11.63 -11.76 -3.22
CA SER A 32 -10.65 -12.68 -2.63
C SER A 32 -9.64 -13.12 -3.67
N TYR A 33 -8.34 -13.06 -3.30
CA TYR A 33 -7.25 -13.48 -4.16
C TYR A 33 -6.46 -14.62 -3.53
N ARG A 34 -6.21 -15.67 -4.30
CA ARG A 34 -5.34 -16.78 -3.91
C ARG A 34 -4.00 -16.70 -4.64
N THR A 35 -2.89 -16.75 -3.91
CA THR A 35 -1.56 -16.85 -4.54
C THR A 35 -1.36 -18.23 -5.15
N LEU A 36 -1.01 -18.27 -6.43
CA LEU A 36 -0.71 -19.49 -7.18
C LEU A 36 0.80 -19.72 -7.27
N GLU A 37 1.56 -18.66 -7.56
CA GLU A 37 3.00 -18.70 -7.80
C GLU A 37 3.64 -17.49 -7.08
N ASP A 38 4.77 -17.72 -6.41
CA ASP A 38 5.56 -16.70 -5.71
C ASP A 38 7.03 -17.09 -5.86
N GLU A 39 7.74 -16.33 -6.68
CA GLU A 39 9.14 -16.58 -7.01
C GLU A 39 9.97 -15.34 -6.73
N ARG A 40 11.18 -15.54 -6.22
CA ARG A 40 12.05 -14.43 -5.86
C ARG A 40 13.50 -14.74 -6.17
N GLU A 41 14.13 -13.83 -6.87
CA GLU A 41 15.55 -13.88 -7.20
C GLU A 41 16.28 -12.60 -6.83
N ARG A 42 17.61 -12.69 -6.72
CA ARG A 42 18.43 -11.49 -6.52
C ARG A 42 18.57 -10.78 -7.86
N GLY A 43 18.50 -9.44 -7.85
CA GLY A 43 18.81 -8.65 -9.05
C GLY A 43 20.24 -8.94 -9.55
N ARG A 44 20.40 -8.86 -10.87
CA ARG A 44 21.66 -9.16 -11.57
C ARG A 44 22.14 -8.03 -12.47
N ALA A 45 21.32 -6.99 -12.68
CA ALA A 45 21.79 -5.79 -13.37
C ALA A 45 22.79 -5.03 -12.49
N GLU A 46 23.54 -4.13 -13.11
CA GLU A 46 24.58 -3.36 -12.42
C GLU A 46 24.01 -2.56 -11.24
N THR A 47 24.82 -2.38 -10.20
CA THR A 47 24.49 -1.49 -9.08
C THR A 47 24.25 -0.08 -9.59
N ILE A 48 23.17 0.54 -9.11
CA ILE A 48 22.84 1.94 -9.40
C ILE A 48 23.03 2.80 -8.15
N SER A 49 23.11 4.12 -8.34
CA SER A 49 23.17 5.08 -7.23
C SER A 49 21.92 5.95 -7.21
N ALA A 50 21.38 6.20 -6.02
CA ALA A 50 20.22 7.04 -5.81
C ALA A 50 20.44 8.02 -4.65
N THR A 51 20.15 9.29 -4.89
CA THR A 51 20.27 10.34 -3.87
C THR A 51 18.92 10.99 -3.62
N LYS A 52 18.59 11.18 -2.34
CA LYS A 52 17.43 11.99 -1.93
C LYS A 52 17.87 13.04 -0.93
N SER A 53 17.63 14.30 -1.28
CA SER A 53 17.69 15.41 -0.33
C SER A 53 16.27 15.81 0.04
N GLU A 54 15.96 15.78 1.32
CA GLU A 54 14.65 16.11 1.87
C GLU A 54 14.71 17.53 2.46
N TRP A 55 14.08 18.46 1.75
CA TRP A 55 13.90 19.86 2.14
C TRP A 55 12.41 20.17 2.33
N ASP A 56 11.61 19.13 2.56
CA ASP A 56 10.17 19.28 2.73
C ASP A 56 9.92 20.04 4.03
N ARG A 57 9.18 21.15 3.97
CA ARG A 57 8.84 21.96 5.14
C ARG A 57 8.06 21.18 6.21
N TRP A 58 7.59 19.97 5.87
CA TRP A 58 6.86 19.06 6.74
C TRP A 58 7.70 17.92 7.30
N VAL A 59 9.00 17.90 7.03
CA VAL A 59 9.95 16.96 7.62
C VAL A 59 11.08 17.76 8.24
N GLU A 60 11.28 17.59 9.54
CA GLU A 60 12.25 18.36 10.30
C GLU A 60 13.03 17.45 11.24
N TYR A 61 14.36 17.55 11.23
CA TYR A 61 15.19 16.92 12.24
C TYR A 61 15.16 17.72 13.56
N GLN A 62 14.92 17.03 14.66
CA GLN A 62 14.88 17.56 16.02
C GLN A 62 16.13 17.11 16.79
N PRO A 63 17.11 18.01 17.02
CA PRO A 63 18.40 17.63 17.60
C PRO A 63 18.31 17.20 19.06
N ASP A 64 17.37 17.76 19.83
CA ASP A 64 17.21 17.45 21.25
C ASP A 64 16.79 15.99 21.50
N ASP A 65 15.96 15.44 20.61
CA ASP A 65 15.38 14.09 20.73
C ASP A 65 16.04 13.05 19.81
N ASP A 66 17.03 13.46 19.01
CA ASP A 66 17.59 12.69 17.89
C ASP A 66 16.52 12.03 17.01
N ALA A 67 15.51 12.82 16.62
CA ALA A 67 14.34 12.32 15.96
C ALA A 67 13.91 13.20 14.78
N VAL A 68 13.03 12.68 13.94
CA VAL A 68 12.47 13.40 12.81
C VAL A 68 10.98 13.57 13.05
N ARG A 69 10.53 14.83 13.06
CA ARG A 69 9.13 15.20 13.08
C ARG A 69 8.62 15.26 11.64
N TYR A 70 7.49 14.62 11.38
CA TYR A 70 6.87 14.62 10.06
C TYR A 70 5.35 14.52 10.11
N VAL A 71 4.68 14.90 9.03
CA VAL A 71 3.23 14.75 8.88
C VAL A 71 2.88 13.27 8.71
N ALA A 72 2.18 12.70 9.69
CA ALA A 72 1.72 11.32 9.71
C ALA A 72 0.40 11.15 8.96
N SER A 73 -0.50 12.11 9.13
CA SER A 73 -1.82 12.11 8.51
C SER A 73 -2.25 13.54 8.21
N LYS A 74 -3.11 13.68 7.20
CA LYS A 74 -3.85 14.91 6.92
C LYS A 74 -5.29 14.64 7.37
N GLY A 75 -5.80 15.46 8.28
CA GLY A 75 -7.19 15.45 8.69
C GLY A 75 -8.15 15.67 7.51
N PRO A 76 -9.46 15.48 7.73
CA PRO A 76 -10.46 15.74 6.72
C PRO A 76 -10.29 17.17 6.18
N SER A 77 -10.46 17.36 4.87
CA SER A 77 -10.63 18.72 4.34
C SER A 77 -11.97 19.24 4.86
N SER A 78 -11.92 20.08 5.88
CA SER A 78 -13.07 20.89 6.28
C SER A 78 -13.36 21.86 5.13
N ASP A 79 -14.62 21.91 4.69
CA ASP A 79 -15.17 22.91 3.76
C ASP A 79 -14.60 22.89 2.32
N VAL A 80 -14.91 21.84 1.54
CA VAL A 80 -14.92 21.97 0.07
C VAL A 80 -16.36 21.78 -0.40
N ASP A 81 -17.00 22.88 -0.75
CA ASP A 81 -18.21 22.83 -1.57
C ASP A 81 -17.80 22.27 -2.95
N PRO A 82 -18.39 21.15 -3.41
CA PRO A 82 -17.99 20.50 -4.66
C PRO A 82 -18.17 21.40 -5.90
N ASP A 83 -18.90 22.52 -5.78
CA ASP A 83 -19.08 23.50 -6.85
C ASP A 83 -17.99 24.61 -6.90
N GLU A 84 -17.02 24.62 -5.96
CA GLU A 84 -15.98 25.66 -5.84
C GLU A 84 -14.53 25.18 -6.10
N TYR A 85 -14.34 24.25 -7.04
CA TYR A 85 -13.01 23.70 -7.39
C TYR A 85 -11.97 24.71 -7.96
N ASP A 86 -12.35 25.98 -8.15
CA ASP A 86 -11.46 27.08 -8.56
C ASP A 86 -10.79 27.79 -7.36
N GLN A 87 -11.03 27.36 -6.12
CA GLN A 87 -10.43 27.96 -4.91
C GLN A 87 -9.17 27.21 -4.43
N GLU A 88 -8.31 27.98 -3.72
CA GLU A 88 -7.07 27.52 -3.09
C GLU A 88 -7.31 26.20 -2.31
N PRO A 89 -6.40 25.20 -2.39
CA PRO A 89 -6.63 23.90 -1.76
C PRO A 89 -6.97 24.09 -0.27
N PRO A 90 -8.00 23.40 0.24
CA PRO A 90 -8.51 23.60 1.59
C PRO A 90 -7.41 23.42 2.63
N ASP A 91 -7.41 24.27 3.65
CA ASP A 91 -6.60 24.07 4.85
C ASP A 91 -6.93 22.69 5.44
N ARG A 92 -5.91 21.84 5.55
CA ARG A 92 -6.03 20.51 6.16
C ARG A 92 -5.32 20.53 7.50
N ASP A 93 -5.99 20.03 8.54
CA ASP A 93 -5.33 19.75 9.82
C ASP A 93 -4.19 18.76 9.59
N LEU A 94 -2.96 19.12 9.94
CA LEU A 94 -1.80 18.25 9.80
C LEU A 94 -1.51 17.60 11.14
N GLU A 95 -1.59 16.27 11.20
CA GLU A 95 -1.16 15.52 12.38
C GLU A 95 0.33 15.20 12.24
N PHE A 96 1.12 15.74 13.15
CA PHE A 96 2.55 15.45 13.21
C PHE A 96 2.83 14.27 14.13
N THR A 97 3.79 13.44 13.72
CA THR A 97 4.38 12.41 14.56
C THR A 97 5.90 12.50 14.51
N THR A 98 6.56 11.71 15.35
CA THR A 98 8.01 11.71 15.48
C THR A 98 8.54 10.29 15.36
N THR A 99 9.68 10.12 14.66
CA THR A 99 10.39 8.85 14.56
C THR A 99 11.88 9.06 14.86
N PRO A 100 12.54 8.22 15.68
CA PRO A 100 13.97 8.33 15.92
C PRO A 100 14.78 8.32 14.63
N TRP A 101 15.83 9.15 14.54
CA TRP A 101 16.65 9.32 13.34
C TRP A 101 17.21 7.98 12.83
N ASP A 102 17.67 7.13 13.75
CA ASP A 102 18.19 5.81 13.41
C ASP A 102 17.17 4.95 12.65
N ARG A 103 15.90 4.98 13.06
CA ARG A 103 14.83 4.28 12.37
C ARG A 103 14.43 4.99 11.07
N TRP A 104 14.34 6.31 11.11
CA TRP A 104 13.93 7.15 9.98
C TRP A 104 14.84 7.01 8.76
N LYS A 105 16.16 7.11 8.96
CA LYS A 105 17.14 7.01 7.87
C LYS A 105 17.03 5.69 7.10
N HIS A 106 16.70 4.59 7.81
CA HIS A 106 16.47 3.28 7.17
C HIS A 106 15.15 3.21 6.41
N ILE A 107 14.07 3.80 6.94
CA ILE A 107 12.78 3.92 6.22
C ILE A 107 12.99 4.65 4.90
N ARG A 108 13.64 5.82 4.95
CA ARG A 108 13.91 6.64 3.76
C ARG A 108 14.86 5.96 2.80
N ALA A 109 15.92 5.32 3.28
CA ALA A 109 16.83 4.59 2.40
C ALA A 109 16.13 3.45 1.63
N ASN A 110 15.19 2.74 2.26
CA ASN A 110 14.41 1.70 1.58
C ASN A 110 13.43 2.32 0.55
N ASP A 111 12.80 3.45 0.87
CA ASP A 111 11.91 4.16 -0.06
C ASP A 111 12.68 4.62 -1.31
N VAL A 112 13.86 5.21 -1.12
CA VAL A 112 14.74 5.69 -2.20
C VAL A 112 15.24 4.52 -3.05
N ALA A 113 15.78 3.46 -2.43
CA ALA A 113 16.22 2.28 -3.15
C ALA A 113 15.08 1.62 -3.95
N GLY A 114 13.91 1.47 -3.33
CA GLY A 114 12.75 0.87 -3.99
C GLY A 114 12.24 1.68 -5.17
N LYS A 115 12.18 3.02 -5.05
CA LYS A 115 11.78 3.89 -6.17
C LYS A 115 12.76 3.79 -7.33
N ALA A 116 14.06 3.92 -7.04
CA ALA A 116 15.08 3.86 -8.08
C ALA A 116 15.09 2.50 -8.80
N ALA A 117 14.93 1.40 -8.05
CA ALA A 117 14.87 0.07 -8.66
C ALA A 117 13.61 -0.14 -9.51
N VAL A 118 12.43 0.33 -9.05
CA VAL A 118 11.20 0.27 -9.85
C VAL A 118 11.33 1.06 -11.15
N GLU A 119 11.86 2.29 -11.08
CA GLU A 119 12.05 3.15 -12.27
C GLU A 119 12.88 2.46 -13.34
N VAL A 120 14.01 1.84 -12.96
CA VAL A 120 14.86 1.09 -13.89
C VAL A 120 14.14 -0.11 -14.50
N VAL A 121 13.39 -0.87 -13.70
CA VAL A 121 12.70 -2.08 -14.18
C VAL A 121 11.52 -1.73 -15.09
N THR A 122 10.72 -0.73 -14.72
CA THR A 122 9.63 -0.21 -15.56
C THR A 122 10.17 0.27 -16.90
N GLU A 123 11.25 1.06 -16.92
CA GLU A 123 11.85 1.53 -18.18
C GLU A 123 12.42 0.39 -19.02
N ALA A 124 13.04 -0.62 -18.40
CA ALA A 124 13.68 -1.72 -19.11
C ALA A 124 12.69 -2.72 -19.72
N LEU A 125 11.55 -2.96 -19.03
CA LEU A 125 10.54 -3.94 -19.46
C LEU A 125 9.36 -3.29 -20.20
N ASP A 126 9.23 -1.96 -20.17
CA ASP A 126 8.09 -1.21 -20.72
C ASP A 126 6.74 -1.66 -20.13
N VAL A 127 6.72 -2.00 -18.83
CA VAL A 127 5.52 -2.46 -18.11
C VAL A 127 5.15 -1.53 -16.96
N ASP A 128 3.86 -1.23 -16.84
CA ASP A 128 3.32 -0.36 -15.78
C ASP A 128 3.07 -1.10 -14.45
N SER A 129 2.96 -2.43 -14.47
CA SER A 129 2.59 -3.27 -13.31
C SER A 129 3.78 -3.64 -12.41
N VAL A 130 4.74 -2.72 -12.24
CA VAL A 130 5.87 -2.88 -11.33
C VAL A 130 5.57 -2.21 -10.00
N SER A 131 5.62 -2.98 -8.92
CA SER A 131 5.34 -2.51 -7.56
C SER A 131 6.53 -2.71 -6.63
N ARG A 132 6.46 -2.04 -5.48
CA ARG A 132 7.46 -2.11 -4.40
C ARG A 132 6.77 -2.48 -3.09
N PRO A 133 6.58 -3.78 -2.79
CA PRO A 133 5.82 -4.21 -1.63
C PRO A 133 6.47 -3.69 -0.34
N ILE A 134 5.65 -3.06 0.51
CA ILE A 134 6.10 -2.52 1.80
C ILE A 134 5.94 -3.60 2.86
N ALA A 135 7.05 -4.16 3.33
CA ALA A 135 7.04 -5.09 4.46
C ALA A 135 6.74 -4.37 5.78
N VAL A 136 5.45 -4.24 6.12
CA VAL A 136 4.99 -3.75 7.43
C VAL A 136 5.37 -4.74 8.54
N GLY A 137 5.71 -4.24 9.72
CA GLY A 137 6.06 -5.09 10.88
C GLY A 137 7.52 -5.59 10.97
N ARG A 138 8.36 -5.40 9.94
CA ARG A 138 9.83 -5.65 10.05
C ARG A 138 10.59 -4.37 10.41
N GLU A 139 11.67 -4.54 11.18
CA GLU A 139 12.65 -3.46 11.45
C GLU A 139 13.16 -2.88 10.13
N PRO A 140 13.04 -1.55 9.89
CA PRO A 140 13.45 -0.93 8.62
C PRO A 140 14.89 -1.20 8.22
N ALA A 141 15.81 -1.35 9.18
CA ALA A 141 17.20 -1.68 8.92
C ALA A 141 17.36 -3.04 8.19
N ASN A 142 16.47 -3.99 8.49
CA ASN A 142 16.49 -5.38 8.01
C ASN A 142 15.54 -5.66 6.84
N ARG A 143 14.84 -4.64 6.33
CA ARG A 143 13.98 -4.79 5.16
C ARG A 143 14.84 -4.94 3.92
N ARG A 144 14.45 -5.88 3.06
CA ARG A 144 15.02 -6.04 1.73
C ARG A 144 14.25 -5.16 0.77
N THR A 145 14.95 -4.58 -0.20
CA THR A 145 14.29 -3.91 -1.33
C THR A 145 13.79 -5.00 -2.27
N VAL A 146 12.51 -4.93 -2.63
CA VAL A 146 11.88 -5.87 -3.55
C VAL A 146 11.20 -5.07 -4.65
N VAL A 147 11.44 -5.47 -5.89
CA VAL A 147 10.69 -5.05 -7.07
C VAL A 147 9.81 -6.22 -7.46
N ARG A 148 8.49 -6.01 -7.50
CA ARG A 148 7.50 -7.05 -7.77
C ARG A 148 6.74 -6.77 -9.04
N VAL A 149 6.66 -7.76 -9.92
CA VAL A 149 5.65 -7.84 -10.98
C VAL A 149 4.56 -8.81 -10.53
N GLU A 150 3.30 -8.42 -10.67
CA GLU A 150 2.15 -9.27 -10.33
C GLU A 150 1.27 -9.50 -11.55
N THR A 151 0.81 -10.74 -11.72
CA THR A 151 -0.20 -11.12 -12.72
C THR A 151 -1.42 -11.70 -12.01
N VAL A 152 -2.61 -11.22 -12.36
CA VAL A 152 -3.87 -11.72 -11.84
C VAL A 152 -4.56 -12.55 -12.90
N VAL A 153 -5.00 -13.75 -12.54
CA VAL A 153 -5.78 -14.65 -13.41
C VAL A 153 -7.20 -14.91 -12.88
N ASP A 154 -8.10 -15.24 -13.78
CA ASP A 154 -9.47 -15.67 -13.44
C ASP A 154 -9.54 -17.15 -13.04
N GLY A 155 -10.78 -17.65 -12.89
CA GLY A 155 -11.06 -19.02 -12.52
C GLY A 155 -10.61 -20.08 -13.55
N ASP A 156 -10.51 -19.69 -14.81
CA ASP A 156 -10.13 -20.52 -15.95
C ASP A 156 -8.61 -20.41 -16.26
N GLY A 157 -7.92 -19.48 -15.60
CA GLY A 157 -6.49 -19.22 -15.76
C GLY A 157 -6.17 -18.17 -16.83
N ASN A 158 -7.16 -17.42 -17.33
CA ASN A 158 -6.91 -16.30 -18.23
C ASN A 158 -6.40 -15.10 -17.44
N ILE A 159 -5.44 -14.38 -18.01
CA ILE A 159 -4.91 -13.15 -17.41
C ILE A 159 -5.97 -12.06 -17.50
N ILE A 160 -6.27 -11.44 -16.36
CA ILE A 160 -7.22 -10.33 -16.23
C ILE A 160 -6.53 -9.02 -15.84
N ASP A 161 -5.33 -9.08 -15.27
CA ASP A 161 -4.50 -7.91 -14.94
C ASP A 161 -3.01 -8.27 -14.93
N GLY A 162 -2.16 -7.31 -15.31
CA GLY A 162 -0.71 -7.44 -15.40
C GLY A 162 -0.20 -8.23 -16.61
N GLU A 163 1.12 -8.31 -16.71
CA GLU A 163 1.82 -9.02 -17.78
C GLU A 163 2.67 -10.16 -17.20
N PRO A 164 2.61 -11.36 -17.78
CA PRO A 164 3.40 -12.49 -17.30
C PRO A 164 4.86 -12.28 -17.72
N ILE A 165 5.75 -12.14 -16.74
CA ILE A 165 7.19 -11.97 -16.95
C ILE A 165 7.92 -13.12 -16.28
N ASP A 166 8.91 -13.66 -16.98
CA ASP A 166 9.77 -14.70 -16.42
C ASP A 166 10.68 -14.12 -15.32
N ILE A 167 10.83 -14.86 -14.21
CA ILE A 167 11.62 -14.37 -13.07
C ILE A 167 13.09 -14.16 -13.42
N ASP A 168 13.68 -14.96 -14.33
CA ASP A 168 15.05 -14.76 -14.79
C ASP A 168 15.17 -13.46 -15.57
N GLU A 169 14.19 -13.13 -16.42
CA GLU A 169 14.14 -11.87 -17.17
C GLU A 169 14.02 -10.67 -16.22
N LEU A 170 13.10 -10.73 -15.26
CA LEU A 170 12.94 -9.70 -14.25
C LEU A 170 14.22 -9.52 -13.40
N ALA A 171 14.86 -10.62 -12.99
CA ALA A 171 16.11 -10.58 -12.25
C ALA A 171 17.28 -10.02 -13.08
N ALA A 172 17.29 -10.23 -14.39
CA ALA A 172 18.33 -9.74 -15.28
C ALA A 172 18.31 -8.20 -15.43
N VAL A 173 17.13 -7.58 -15.39
CA VAL A 173 16.98 -6.12 -15.46
C VAL A 173 16.97 -5.45 -14.08
N THR A 174 16.67 -6.19 -13.02
CA THR A 174 16.67 -5.66 -11.65
C THR A 174 18.10 -5.42 -11.17
N PRO A 175 18.45 -4.20 -10.68
CA PRO A 175 19.78 -3.93 -10.11
C PRO A 175 20.14 -4.91 -9.00
N GLU A 176 21.39 -5.34 -8.87
CA GLU A 176 21.78 -6.21 -7.76
C GLU A 176 21.75 -5.49 -6.39
N SER A 177 21.94 -4.17 -6.43
CA SER A 177 21.88 -3.28 -5.28
C SER A 177 21.68 -1.82 -5.72
N VAL A 178 21.29 -0.99 -4.75
CA VAL A 178 21.25 0.47 -4.88
C VAL A 178 22.12 1.09 -3.79
N ASP A 179 23.08 1.90 -4.20
CA ASP A 179 23.83 2.79 -3.30
C ASP A 179 23.01 4.04 -3.03
N VAL A 180 22.58 4.21 -1.78
CA VAL A 180 21.67 5.27 -1.37
C VAL A 180 22.41 6.31 -0.56
N THR A 181 22.26 7.58 -0.95
CA THR A 181 22.61 8.74 -0.14
C THR A 181 21.34 9.50 0.24
N TYR A 182 20.98 9.47 1.52
CA TYR A 182 19.86 10.25 2.06
C TYR A 182 20.38 11.47 2.85
N LYS A 183 19.83 12.64 2.56
CA LYS A 183 20.17 13.90 3.22
C LYS A 183 18.92 14.54 3.81
N LEU A 184 19.00 14.93 5.09
CA LEU A 184 17.99 15.71 5.81
C LEU A 184 18.74 16.76 6.64
N ASP A 185 18.45 18.03 6.42
CA ASP A 185 19.19 19.15 7.00
C ASP A 185 20.71 18.99 6.78
N GLU A 186 21.52 19.09 7.84
CA GLU A 186 22.98 18.91 7.80
C GLU A 186 23.41 17.43 7.91
N ARG A 187 22.46 16.50 8.00
CA ARG A 187 22.74 15.08 8.16
C ARG A 187 22.75 14.34 6.83
N THR A 188 23.71 13.44 6.71
CA THR A 188 23.84 12.52 5.57
C THR A 188 23.90 11.08 6.09
N TYR A 189 23.17 10.20 5.43
CA TYR A 189 23.20 8.75 5.66
C TYR A 189 23.45 8.04 4.34
N GLU A 190 24.48 7.20 4.30
CA GLU A 190 24.89 6.43 3.13
C GLU A 190 24.78 4.94 3.41
N THR A 191 24.20 4.18 2.49
CA THR A 191 24.02 2.73 2.65
C THR A 191 23.81 2.05 1.31
N THR A 192 24.18 0.77 1.22
CA THR A 192 23.88 -0.08 0.06
C THR A 192 22.73 -1.02 0.40
N ARG A 193 21.71 -1.06 -0.47
CA ARG A 193 20.55 -1.95 -0.31
C ARG A 193 20.53 -2.98 -1.44
N ALA A 194 20.61 -4.26 -1.08
CA ALA A 194 20.38 -5.34 -2.04
C ALA A 194 18.93 -5.31 -2.53
N VAL A 195 18.74 -5.56 -3.82
CA VAL A 195 17.41 -5.61 -4.45
C VAL A 195 17.11 -7.02 -4.93
N PHE A 196 15.85 -7.41 -4.79
CA PHE A 196 15.34 -8.69 -5.23
C PHE A 196 14.21 -8.47 -6.24
N ALA A 197 14.25 -9.24 -7.31
CA ALA A 197 13.15 -9.41 -8.24
C ALA A 197 12.14 -10.39 -7.62
N GLU A 198 10.86 -10.10 -7.75
CA GLU A 198 9.78 -10.97 -7.30
C GLU A 198 8.70 -11.04 -8.37
N TYR A 199 8.34 -12.25 -8.75
CA TYR A 199 7.18 -12.51 -9.59
C TYR A 199 6.10 -13.15 -8.73
N ARG A 200 4.88 -12.65 -8.85
CA ARG A 200 3.73 -13.19 -8.13
C ARG A 200 2.55 -13.38 -9.06
N LYS A 201 1.94 -14.56 -9.00
CA LYS A 201 0.68 -14.83 -9.69
C LYS A 201 -0.42 -15.07 -8.68
N THR A 202 -1.52 -14.34 -8.83
CA THR A 202 -2.70 -14.49 -8.00
C THR A 202 -3.90 -14.88 -8.86
N ARG A 203 -4.86 -15.59 -8.26
CA ARG A 203 -6.14 -15.94 -8.85
C ARG A 203 -7.25 -15.22 -8.11
N LEU A 204 -8.11 -14.54 -8.85
CA LEU A 204 -9.36 -14.02 -8.34
C LEU A 204 -10.31 -15.20 -8.07
N GLU A 205 -10.82 -15.29 -6.84
CA GLU A 205 -11.73 -16.36 -6.38
C GLU A 205 -13.21 -16.00 -6.56
#